data_AF-A0A1V6JAB4-F1
#
_entry.id   AF-A0A1V6JAB4-F1
#
_cell.length_a   1.000
_cell.length_b   1.000
_cell.length_c   1.000
_cell.angle_alpha   90.00
_cell.angle_beta   90.00
_cell.angle_gamma   90.00
#
_symmetry.space_group_name_H-M   'P 1'
#
loop_
_entity.id
_entity.type
_entity.pdbx_description
1 polymer ?
#
loop_
_entity_poly.entity_id
_entity_poly.type
_entity_poly.pdbx_seq_one_letter_code
_entity_poly.pdbx_strand_id
1 'polypeptide(L)' 'MKHSQQALRMIKMSLNVELDGQAGIRKLTDKATLLYYCIEESQEDKKAFLEKCGLDFSKFPKFLKSSFL' A
#
# COMPACT_ATOMS: atom_id res chain seq x y z
N MET A 1 5.91 -24.14 12.53
CA MET A 1 5.44 -22.73 12.65
C MET A 1 4.54 -22.42 11.46
N LYS A 2 3.49 -21.61 11.63
CA LYS A 2 2.62 -21.15 10.53
C LYS A 2 2.97 -19.68 10.24
N HIS A 3 3.14 -19.31 8.97
CA HIS A 3 3.48 -17.96 8.53
C HIS A 3 2.31 -17.29 7.82
N SER A 4 2.28 -15.95 7.80
CA SER A 4 1.28 -15.19 7.05
C SER A 4 1.43 -15.45 5.55
N GLN A 5 0.36 -15.93 4.91
CA GLN A 5 0.35 -16.18 3.47
C GLN A 5 0.56 -14.90 2.65
N GLN A 6 0.09 -13.76 3.15
CA GLN A 6 0.25 -12.48 2.47
C GLN A 6 1.71 -12.00 2.52
N ALA A 7 2.35 -12.12 3.68
CA ALA A 7 3.77 -11.79 3.84
C ALA A 7 4.64 -12.63 2.89
N LEU A 8 4.40 -13.95 2.81
CA LEU A 8 5.12 -14.84 1.90
C LEU A 8 4.93 -14.45 0.43
N ARG A 9 3.73 -14.03 0.04
CA ARG A 9 3.46 -13.57 -1.34
C ARG A 9 4.21 -12.27 -1.66
N MET A 10 4.26 -11.32 -0.73
CA MET A 10 4.99 -10.06 -0.91
C MET A 10 6.49 -10.30 -1.07
N ILE A 11 7.08 -11.13 -0.20
CA ILE A 11 8.50 -11.48 -0.26
C ILE A 11 8.85 -12.14 -1.59
N LYS A 12 8.01 -13.09 -2.06
CA LYS A 12 8.23 -13.72 -3.36
C LYS A 12 8.22 -12.70 -4.50
N MET A 13 7.30 -11.75 -4.48
CA MET A 13 7.21 -10.74 -5.53
C MET A 13 8.37 -9.75 -5.46
N SER A 14 8.78 -9.29 -4.28
CA SER A 14 9.92 -8.39 -4.13
C SER A 14 11.22 -9.00 -4.64
N LEU A 15 11.43 -10.31 -4.43
CA LEU A 15 12.59 -11.01 -4.98
C LEU A 15 12.54 -11.13 -6.50
N ASN A 16 11.35 -11.34 -7.06
CA ASN A 16 11.18 -11.46 -8.52
C ASN A 16 11.23 -10.11 -9.25
N VAL A 17 11.02 -8.99 -8.55
CA VAL A 17 10.94 -7.65 -9.16
C VAL A 17 12.24 -7.26 -9.85
N GLU A 18 13.40 -7.61 -9.28
CA GLU A 18 14.71 -7.29 -9.83
C GLU A 18 14.92 -7.92 -11.22
N LEU A 19 14.45 -9.16 -11.43
CA LEU A 19 14.69 -9.92 -12.65
C LEU A 19 13.57 -9.76 -13.69
N ASP A 20 12.32 -9.61 -13.25
CA ASP A 20 11.15 -9.49 -14.13
C ASP A 20 10.97 -8.06 -14.71
N GLY A 21 11.82 -7.10 -14.28
CA GLY A 21 11.77 -5.71 -14.73
C GLY A 21 10.39 -5.05 -14.50
N GLN A 22 9.86 -4.37 -15.52
CA GLN A 22 8.56 -3.68 -15.43
C GLN A 22 7.39 -4.63 -15.09
N ALA A 23 7.44 -5.88 -15.54
CA ALA A 23 6.42 -6.88 -15.21
C ALA A 23 6.48 -7.26 -13.72
N GLY A 24 7.68 -7.31 -13.14
CA GLY A 24 7.89 -7.54 -11.72
C GLY A 24 7.39 -6.37 -10.87
N ILE A 25 7.77 -5.15 -11.24
CA ILE A 25 7.32 -3.91 -10.58
C ILE A 25 5.79 -3.87 -10.56
N ARG A 26 5.13 -4.10 -11.70
CA ARG A 26 3.67 -4.08 -11.77
C ARG A 26 3.03 -5.09 -10.81
N LYS A 27 3.52 -6.34 -10.76
CA LYS A 27 2.98 -7.37 -9.84
C LYS A 27 3.11 -6.95 -8.37
N LEU A 28 4.23 -6.33 -8.00
CA LEU A 28 4.45 -5.85 -6.64
C LEU A 28 3.55 -4.66 -6.32
N THR A 29 3.48 -3.68 -7.23
CA THR A 29 2.61 -2.50 -7.11
C THR A 29 1.15 -2.91 -6.96
N ASP A 30 0.66 -3.87 -7.76
CA ASP A 30 -0.72 -4.36 -7.65
C ASP A 30 -1.04 -4.92 -6.26
N LYS A 31 -0.08 -5.59 -5.61
CA LYS A 31 -0.25 -6.08 -4.23
C LYS A 31 -0.16 -4.97 -3.19
N ALA A 32 0.71 -3.98 -3.41
CA ALA A 32 0.79 -2.81 -2.55
C ALA A 32 -0.51 -1.98 -2.60
N THR A 33 -1.09 -1.78 -3.79
CA THR A 33 -2.37 -1.10 -3.96
C THR A 33 -3.52 -1.87 -3.29
N LEU A 34 -3.50 -3.20 -3.35
CA LEU A 34 -4.48 -4.00 -2.61
C LEU A 34 -4.40 -3.76 -1.09
N LEU A 35 -3.19 -3.61 -0.54
CA LEU A 35 -2.99 -3.25 0.87
C LEU A 35 -3.48 -1.83 1.17
N TYR A 36 -3.25 -0.88 0.25
CA TYR A 36 -3.77 0.49 0.37
C TYR A 36 -5.30 0.51 0.46
N TYR A 37 -6.01 -0.30 -0.34
CA TYR A 37 -7.47 -0.37 -0.25
C TYR A 37 -7.99 -0.93 1.08
N CYS A 38 -7.13 -1.59 1.88
CA CYS A 38 -7.53 -2.11 3.19
C CYS A 38 -7.39 -1.10 4.33
N ILE A 39 -6.72 0.03 4.14
CA ILE A 39 -6.55 1.05 5.20
C ILE A 39 -7.69 2.08 5.18
N GLU A 40 -7.95 2.68 6.34
CA GLU A 40 -9.01 3.67 6.53
C GLU A 40 -8.82 4.93 5.68
N GLU A 41 -7.57 5.34 5.43
CA GLU A 41 -7.22 6.47 4.55
C GLU A 41 -7.83 6.29 3.16
N SER A 42 -7.66 5.11 2.55
CA SER A 42 -8.23 4.82 1.24
C SER A 42 -9.76 4.77 1.25
N GLN A 43 -10.38 4.44 2.37
CA GLN A 43 -11.84 4.41 2.49
C GLN A 43 -12.42 5.83 2.62
N GLU A 44 -11.73 6.72 3.36
CA GLU A 44 -12.08 8.14 3.44
C GLU A 44 -11.96 8.80 2.05
N ASP A 45 -10.89 8.49 1.30
CA ASP A 45 -10.73 8.95 -0.08
C ASP A 45 -11.94 8.59 -0.96
N LYS A 46 -12.33 7.32 -0.90
CA LYS A 46 -13.47 6.79 -1.65
C LYS A 46 -14.77 7.47 -1.23
N LYS A 47 -14.97 7.69 0.07
CA LYS A 47 -16.17 8.35 0.61
C LYS A 47 -16.24 9.81 0.16
N ALA A 48 -15.15 10.56 0.28
CA ALA A 48 -15.10 11.95 -0.15
C ALA A 48 -15.34 12.09 -1.66
N PHE A 49 -14.85 11.16 -2.47
CA PHE A 49 -15.15 11.11 -3.91
C PHE A 49 -16.65 10.92 -4.19
N LEU A 50 -17.31 10.00 -3.46
CA LEU A 50 -18.74 9.73 -3.61
C LEU A 50 -19.61 10.89 -3.12
N GLU A 51 -19.26 11.48 -1.99
CA GLU A 51 -20.01 12.57 -1.34
C GLU A 51 -19.68 13.95 -1.94
N LYS A 52 -18.66 14.02 -2.82
CA LYS A 52 -18.11 15.27 -3.40
C LYS A 52 -17.72 16.30 -2.31
N CYS A 53 -17.29 15.81 -1.15
CA CYS A 53 -16.86 16.62 -0.02
C CYS A 53 -15.33 16.76 0.00
N GLY A 54 -14.84 17.70 0.80
CA GLY A 54 -13.40 17.87 1.02
C GLY A 54 -12.79 16.68 1.77
N LEU A 55 -11.60 16.27 1.36
CA LEU A 55 -10.81 15.23 2.01
C LEU A 55 -10.20 15.75 3.31
N ASP A 56 -10.29 14.96 4.38
CA ASP A 56 -9.66 15.28 5.66
C ASP A 56 -8.50 14.33 5.96
N PHE A 57 -7.31 14.69 5.46
CA PHE A 57 -6.06 13.97 5.72
C PHE A 57 -5.45 14.28 7.09
N SER A 58 -6.04 15.18 7.89
CA SER A 58 -5.49 15.53 9.21
C SER A 58 -5.57 14.38 10.21
N LYS A 59 -6.50 13.44 9.99
CA LYS A 59 -6.75 12.27 10.83
C LYS A 59 -5.67 11.19 10.70
N PHE A 60 -4.94 11.15 9.59
CA PHE A 60 -3.98 10.09 9.29
C PHE A 60 -2.55 10.56 9.59
N PRO A 61 -1.81 9.86 10.47
CA PRO A 61 -0.45 10.24 10.80
C PRO A 61 0.46 10.03 9.59
N LYS A 62 1.14 11.09 9.14
CA LYS A 62 2.17 10.97 8.10
C LYS A 62 3.36 10.22 8.68
N PHE A 63 3.75 9.10 8.06
CA PHE A 63 4.93 8.32 8.45
C PHE A 63 6.27 8.99 8.09
N LEU A 64 6.30 10.32 7.96
CA LEU A 64 7.52 11.10 7.82
C LEU A 64 8.05 11.47 9.21
N LYS A 65 8.73 10.52 9.86
CA LYS A 65 9.74 10.87 10.84
C LYS A 65 11.11 10.73 10.20
N SER A 66 11.57 11.82 9.57
CA SER A 66 13.00 12.13 9.66
C SER A 66 13.26 12.46 11.13
N SER A 67 13.82 11.49 11.86
CA SER A 67 14.40 11.71 13.19
C SER A 67 15.76 11.02 13.30
N PHE A 68 16.39 10.72 12.16
CA PHE A 68 17.76 10.22 12.02
C PHE A 68 18.28 10.60 10.63
N LEU A 69 18.51 11.90 10.45
CA LEU A 69 19.60 12.51 9.69
C LEU A 69 19.74 13.95 10.18
#